data_AF-A0A0C2CJR6-F1
#
_entry.id   AF-A0A0C2CJR6-F1
#
_cell.length_a   1.000
_cell.length_b   1.000
_cell.length_c   1.000
_cell.angle_alpha   90.00
_cell.angle_beta   90.00
_cell.angle_gamma   90.00
#
_symmetry.space_group_name_H-M   'P 1'
#
loop_
_entity.id
_entity.type
_entity.pdbx_description
1 polymer ?
#
loop_
_entity_poly.entity_id
_entity_poly.type
_entity_poly.pdbx_seq_one_letter_code
_entity_poly.pdbx_strand_id
1 'polypeptide(L)'
;NGLVMNVNSSDVDQAFSLTFPVMDVLGKDLDLSPYFFGVEINETDHSVKFLKVIGIQFRANLPDNWDKYDLQNYERRLTAYFQKEMRSELLDIYAFSLTYTSDEIVRTGLTIFPFLAVGFTIMSIFSVVTIFYSSMRMGQLRNKHLT
;
A
#
# COMPACT_ATOMS: atom_id res chain seq x y z
N ASN A 1 7.65 -19.62 18.27
CA ASN A 1 7.28 -21.04 18.09
C ASN A 1 7.03 -21.31 16.62
N GLY A 2 8.10 -21.45 15.84
CA GLY A 2 8.01 -21.85 14.44
C GLY A 2 7.80 -23.35 14.36
N LEU A 3 6.78 -23.78 13.63
CA LEU A 3 6.50 -25.17 13.33
C LEU A 3 7.53 -25.67 12.31
N VAL A 4 8.33 -26.68 12.69
CA VAL A 4 9.22 -27.40 11.78
C VAL A 4 8.60 -28.77 11.55
N MET A 5 8.38 -29.16 10.29
CA MET A 5 7.71 -30.41 9.93
C MET A 5 8.57 -31.25 8.99
N ASN A 6 8.73 -32.52 9.34
CA ASN A 6 9.29 -33.58 8.52
C ASN A 6 8.16 -34.60 8.28
N VAL A 7 7.56 -34.59 7.08
CA VAL A 7 6.41 -35.45 6.76
C VAL A 7 6.67 -36.16 5.43
N ASN A 8 6.45 -37.47 5.41
CA ASN A 8 6.58 -38.31 4.21
C ASN A 8 5.39 -38.06 3.27
N SER A 9 5.68 -38.00 1.97
CA SER A 9 4.81 -37.49 0.90
C SER A 9 3.48 -38.21 0.67
N SER A 10 3.28 -39.43 1.19
CA SER A 10 2.06 -40.21 0.97
C SER A 10 0.91 -39.89 1.94
N ASP A 11 1.17 -39.15 3.02
CA ASP A 11 0.17 -38.76 4.05
C ASP A 11 -0.36 -37.32 3.85
N VAL A 12 0.14 -36.63 2.82
CA VAL A 12 -0.18 -35.21 2.55
C VAL A 12 -1.55 -35.04 1.87
N ASP A 13 -1.98 -36.02 1.07
CA ASP A 13 -3.25 -35.94 0.32
C ASP A 13 -4.50 -36.00 1.20
N GLN A 14 -4.41 -36.51 2.44
CA GLN A 14 -5.53 -36.53 3.40
C GLN A 14 -5.51 -35.37 4.40
N ALA A 15 -4.48 -34.52 4.36
CA ALA A 15 -4.23 -33.51 5.39
C ALA A 15 -4.85 -32.13 5.11
N PHE A 16 -5.46 -31.92 3.94
CA PHE A 16 -5.94 -30.61 3.49
C PHE A 16 -7.36 -30.71 2.92
N SER A 17 -8.34 -30.21 3.67
CA SER A 17 -9.72 -30.03 3.18
C SER A 17 -9.99 -28.54 2.96
N LEU A 18 -10.15 -28.13 1.70
CA LEU A 18 -10.34 -26.73 1.30
C LEU A 18 -11.82 -26.36 1.22
N THR A 19 -12.47 -26.36 2.38
CA THR A 19 -13.86 -25.93 2.58
C THR A 19 -13.91 -24.48 3.07
N PHE A 20 -15.00 -23.77 2.76
CA PHE A 20 -15.23 -22.40 3.22
C PHE A 20 -16.45 -22.36 4.15
N PRO A 21 -16.44 -21.60 5.26
CA PRO A 21 -15.46 -20.59 5.67
C PRO A 21 -14.23 -21.13 6.43
N VAL A 22 -14.29 -22.35 6.95
CA VAL A 22 -13.19 -22.96 7.71
C VAL A 22 -12.61 -24.12 6.92
N MET A 23 -11.29 -24.08 6.71
CA MET A 23 -10.53 -25.19 6.16
C MET A 23 -9.90 -26.02 7.28
N ASP A 24 -9.75 -27.33 7.05
CA ASP A 24 -8.95 -28.19 7.92
C ASP A 24 -7.57 -28.39 7.29
N VAL A 25 -6.55 -27.97 8.03
CA VAL A 25 -5.14 -28.21 7.69
C VAL A 25 -4.49 -28.97 8.83
N LEU A 26 -4.15 -30.23 8.58
CA LEU A 26 -3.45 -31.10 9.52
C LEU A 26 -4.17 -31.23 10.88
N GLY A 27 -5.51 -31.34 10.85
CA GLY A 27 -6.35 -31.46 12.04
C GLY A 27 -6.53 -30.13 12.79
N LYS A 28 -6.27 -29.01 12.11
CA LYS A 28 -6.45 -27.68 12.67
C LYS A 28 -7.33 -26.83 11.77
N ASP A 29 -8.41 -26.36 12.38
CA ASP A 29 -9.34 -25.43 11.77
C ASP A 29 -8.66 -24.07 11.53
N LEU A 30 -8.66 -23.63 10.29
CA LEU A 30 -8.21 -22.32 9.86
C LEU A 30 -9.37 -21.57 9.21
N ASP A 31 -9.68 -20.40 9.76
CA ASP A 31 -10.67 -19.51 9.17
C ASP A 31 -10.11 -18.83 7.91
N LEU A 32 -10.75 -19.07 6.77
CA LEU A 32 -10.42 -18.50 5.48
C LEU A 32 -11.15 -17.18 5.19
N SER A 33 -12.21 -16.88 5.94
CA SER A 33 -13.01 -15.65 5.78
C SER A 33 -12.17 -14.36 5.73
N PRO A 34 -11.11 -14.16 6.54
CA PRO A 34 -10.33 -12.93 6.50
C PRO A 34 -9.32 -12.85 5.35
N TYR A 35 -9.05 -13.96 4.66
CA TYR A 35 -8.01 -14.06 3.64
C TYR A 35 -8.57 -14.31 2.23
N PHE A 36 -9.74 -14.93 2.10
CA PHE A 36 -10.33 -15.29 0.82
C PHE A 36 -11.46 -14.34 0.45
N PHE A 37 -11.38 -13.74 -0.74
CA PHE A 37 -12.35 -12.75 -1.20
C PHE A 37 -12.96 -13.15 -2.55
N GLY A 38 -14.27 -12.94 -2.68
CA GLY A 38 -15.02 -13.34 -3.88
C GLY A 38 -15.06 -14.85 -4.07
N VAL A 39 -15.38 -15.57 -2.99
CA VAL A 39 -15.47 -17.03 -2.97
C VAL A 39 -16.80 -17.48 -3.55
N GLU A 40 -16.77 -18.41 -4.49
CA GLU A 40 -17.94 -19.19 -4.90
C GLU A 40 -17.79 -20.61 -4.37
N ILE A 41 -18.80 -21.08 -3.64
CA ILE A 41 -18.81 -22.41 -3.03
C ILE A 41 -19.76 -23.34 -3.79
N ASN A 42 -19.46 -24.63 -3.77
CA ASN A 42 -20.40 -25.65 -4.19
C ASN A 42 -21.49 -25.84 -3.12
N GLU A 43 -22.76 -25.90 -3.53
CA GLU A 43 -23.90 -26.00 -2.61
C GLU A 43 -23.97 -27.35 -1.88
N THR A 44 -23.39 -28.40 -2.46
CA THR A 44 -23.46 -29.77 -1.91
C THR A 44 -22.36 -30.05 -0.89
N ASP A 45 -21.12 -29.66 -1.21
CA ASP A 45 -19.93 -30.08 -0.45
C ASP A 45 -19.22 -28.92 0.27
N HIS A 46 -19.72 -27.68 0.12
CA HIS A 46 -19.10 -26.46 0.64
C HIS A 46 -17.63 -26.25 0.22
N SER A 47 -17.17 -26.98 -0.80
CA SER A 47 -15.86 -26.84 -1.42
C SER A 47 -15.76 -25.53 -2.19
N VAL A 48 -14.59 -24.89 -2.17
CA VAL A 48 -14.35 -23.68 -2.96
C VAL A 48 -14.29 -24.04 -4.45
N LYS A 49 -15.23 -23.51 -5.23
CA LYS A 49 -15.28 -23.67 -6.70
C LYS A 49 -14.50 -22.57 -7.41
N PHE A 50 -14.60 -21.34 -6.91
CA PHE A 50 -13.91 -20.18 -7.48
C PHE A 50 -13.47 -19.22 -6.38
N LEU A 51 -12.34 -18.55 -6.61
CA LEU A 51 -11.73 -17.62 -5.67
C LEU A 51 -11.13 -16.46 -6.45
N LYS A 52 -11.55 -15.23 -6.12
CA LYS A 52 -11.14 -14.03 -6.86
C LYS A 52 -9.83 -13.44 -6.36
N VAL A 53 -9.66 -13.29 -5.04
CA VAL A 53 -8.46 -12.67 -4.44
C VAL A 53 -8.09 -13.40 -3.16
N ILE A 54 -6.78 -13.55 -2.94
CA ILE A 54 -6.19 -14.12 -1.73
C ILE A 54 -5.33 -13.06 -1.05
N GLY A 55 -5.63 -12.76 0.22
CA GLY A 55 -4.80 -11.96 1.09
C GLY A 55 -3.84 -12.84 1.87
N ILE A 56 -2.54 -12.53 1.82
CA ILE A 56 -1.52 -13.22 2.61
C ILE A 56 -0.85 -12.18 3.50
N GLN A 57 -0.72 -12.48 4.79
CA GLN A 57 -0.03 -11.62 5.75
C GLN A 57 1.18 -12.33 6.35
N PHE A 58 2.36 -11.74 6.17
CA PHE A 58 3.56 -12.18 6.84
C PHE A 58 3.69 -11.45 8.18
N ARG A 59 3.70 -12.22 9.28
CA ARG A 59 4.06 -11.74 10.62
C ARG A 59 5.30 -12.48 11.07
N ALA A 60 6.42 -11.78 11.18
CA ALA A 60 7.67 -12.34 11.67
C ALA A 60 8.21 -11.48 12.81
N ASN A 61 8.81 -12.12 13.81
CA ASN A 61 9.54 -11.42 14.86
C ASN A 61 10.91 -11.02 14.29
N LEU A 62 11.31 -9.78 14.54
CA LEU A 62 12.64 -9.31 14.15
C LEU A 62 13.69 -10.10 14.93
N PRO A 63 14.78 -10.55 14.28
CA PRO A 63 15.97 -11.00 14.98
C PRO A 63 16.54 -9.89 15.87
N ASP A 64 17.08 -10.26 17.05
CA ASP A 64 17.61 -9.30 18.03
C ASP A 64 18.77 -8.43 17.50
N ASN A 65 19.42 -8.87 16.42
CA ASN A 65 20.57 -8.18 15.81
C ASN A 65 20.18 -7.24 14.66
N TRP A 66 18.89 -7.03 14.38
CA TRP A 66 18.44 -6.16 13.29
C TRP A 66 18.00 -4.80 13.82
N ASP A 67 18.48 -3.74 13.18
CA ASP A 67 17.95 -2.40 13.40
C ASP A 67 16.70 -2.16 12.54
N LYS A 68 15.96 -1.09 12.84
CA LYS A 68 14.81 -0.63 12.08
C LYS A 68 15.15 -0.42 10.60
N TYR A 69 16.35 0.06 10.29
CA TYR A 69 16.80 0.23 8.90
C TYR A 69 16.95 -1.10 8.15
N ASP A 70 17.43 -2.15 8.82
CA ASP A 70 17.56 -3.47 8.22
C ASP A 70 16.20 -4.09 7.92
N LEU A 71 15.23 -3.92 8.83
CA LEU A 71 13.84 -4.31 8.59
C LEU A 71 13.26 -3.58 7.39
N GLN A 72 13.42 -2.26 7.32
CA GLN A 72 12.92 -1.46 6.20
C GLN A 72 13.54 -1.87 4.87
N ASN A 73 14.83 -2.19 4.87
CA ASN A 73 15.52 -2.68 3.68
C ASN A 73 15.02 -4.07 3.27
N TYR A 74 14.79 -4.97 4.24
CA TYR A 74 14.19 -6.27 3.99
C TYR A 74 12.79 -6.12 3.36
N GLU A 75 11.90 -5.33 3.97
CA GLU A 75 10.55 -5.08 3.46
C GLU A 75 10.59 -4.49 2.04
N ARG A 76 11.45 -3.50 1.81
CA ARG A 76 11.58 -2.86 0.49
C ARG A 76 12.09 -3.84 -0.57
N ARG A 77 13.06 -4.69 -0.25
CA ARG A 77 13.57 -5.73 -1.17
C ARG A 77 12.52 -6.79 -1.47
N LEU A 78 11.76 -7.20 -0.45
CA LEU A 78 10.67 -8.17 -0.60
C LEU A 78 9.58 -7.63 -1.53
N THR A 79 9.10 -6.40 -1.27
CA THR A 79 8.11 -5.75 -2.13
C THR A 79 8.63 -5.55 -3.55
N ALA A 80 9.90 -5.12 -3.71
CA ALA A 80 10.51 -4.94 -5.02
C ALA A 80 10.61 -6.25 -5.82
N TYR A 81 10.94 -7.37 -5.16
CA TYR A 81 10.98 -8.68 -5.79
C TYR A 81 9.61 -9.09 -6.36
N PHE A 82 8.56 -8.99 -5.55
CA PHE A 82 7.20 -9.36 -5.99
C PHE A 82 6.65 -8.44 -7.09
N GLN A 83 7.00 -7.16 -7.09
CA GLN A 83 6.51 -6.21 -8.10
C GLN A 83 7.30 -6.23 -9.41
N LYS A 84 8.62 -6.47 -9.35
CA LYS A 84 9.51 -6.31 -10.52
C LYS A 84 10.01 -7.62 -11.09
N GLU A 85 10.35 -8.57 -10.23
CA GLU A 85 11.05 -9.79 -10.61
C GLU A 85 10.08 -10.97 -10.79
N MET A 86 9.05 -11.04 -9.95
CA MET A 86 8.05 -12.10 -10.04
C MET A 86 7.04 -11.78 -11.15
N ARG A 87 7.21 -12.44 -12.30
CA ARG A 87 6.23 -12.41 -13.39
C ARG A 87 5.61 -13.80 -13.55
N SER A 88 4.30 -13.89 -13.32
CA SER A 88 3.49 -15.06 -13.61
C SER A 88 2.41 -14.65 -14.60
N GLU A 89 2.12 -15.48 -15.60
CA GLU A 89 1.01 -15.24 -16.53
C GLU A 89 -0.36 -15.58 -15.91
N LEU A 90 -0.36 -16.26 -14.77
CA LEU A 90 -1.56 -16.79 -14.12
C LEU A 90 -1.93 -16.03 -12.84
N LEU A 91 -0.97 -15.33 -12.22
CA LEU A 91 -1.14 -14.72 -10.90
C LEU A 91 -0.61 -13.29 -10.90
N ASP A 92 -1.50 -12.34 -10.64
CA ASP A 92 -1.15 -10.93 -10.39
C ASP A 92 -0.95 -10.72 -8.88
N ILE A 93 0.29 -10.49 -8.47
CA ILE A 93 0.66 -10.37 -7.07
C ILE A 93 0.89 -8.91 -6.71
N TYR A 94 0.15 -8.43 -5.71
CA TYR A 94 0.29 -7.08 -5.17
C TYR A 94 0.90 -7.14 -3.77
N ALA A 95 2.20 -6.86 -3.67
CA ALA A 95 2.89 -6.78 -2.39
C ALA A 95 2.76 -5.38 -1.78
N PHE A 96 2.41 -5.32 -0.50
CA PHE A 96 2.31 -4.10 0.29
C PHE A 96 3.15 -4.22 1.56
N SER A 97 3.87 -3.15 1.92
CA SER A 97 4.61 -3.04 3.18
C SER A 97 4.50 -1.62 3.73
N LEU A 98 4.63 -1.47 5.05
CA LEU A 98 4.59 -0.16 5.71
C LEU A 98 5.71 0.75 5.20
N THR A 99 6.90 0.17 5.00
CA THR A 99 8.04 0.89 4.44
C THR A 99 7.76 1.39 3.01
N TYR A 100 7.19 0.54 2.16
CA TYR A 100 6.86 0.93 0.77
C TYR A 100 5.81 2.05 0.73
N THR A 101 4.76 1.95 1.53
CA THR A 101 3.73 2.99 1.61
C THR A 101 4.32 4.32 2.09
N SER A 102 5.21 4.29 3.09
CA SER A 102 5.89 5.51 3.57
C SER A 102 6.73 6.16 2.48
N ASP A 103 7.46 5.39 1.68
CA ASP A 103 8.22 5.91 0.54
C ASP A 103 7.33 6.56 -0.50
N GLU A 104 6.21 5.92 -0.82
CA GLU A 104 5.30 6.44 -1.83
C GLU A 104 4.65 7.74 -1.36
N ILE A 105 4.35 7.87 -0.05
CA ILE A 105 3.86 9.12 0.55
C ILE A 105 4.92 10.22 0.43
N VAL A 106 6.18 9.94 0.78
CA VAL A 106 7.26 10.94 0.69
C VAL A 106 7.50 11.36 -0.76
N ARG A 107 7.52 10.40 -1.69
CA ARG A 107 7.66 10.68 -3.12
C ARG A 107 6.51 11.54 -3.62
N THR A 108 5.27 11.20 -3.26
CA THR A 108 4.08 11.97 -3.63
C THR A 108 4.12 13.39 -3.04
N GLY A 109 4.59 13.54 -1.81
CA GLY A 109 4.79 14.86 -1.20
C GLY A 109 5.80 15.70 -1.99
N LEU A 110 6.92 15.10 -2.40
CA LEU A 110 7.95 15.78 -3.19
C LEU A 110 7.49 16.11 -4.61
N THR A 111 6.64 15.30 -5.24
CA THR A 111 6.09 15.62 -6.57
C THR A 111 5.05 16.73 -6.53
N ILE A 112 4.32 16.89 -5.41
CA ILE A 112 3.35 17.99 -5.22
C ILE A 112 4.06 19.32 -4.91
N PHE A 113 5.18 19.27 -4.19
CA PHE A 113 5.95 20.46 -3.79
C PHE A 113 6.23 21.49 -4.90
N PRO A 114 6.73 21.13 -6.11
CA PRO A 114 7.01 22.11 -7.16
C PRO A 114 5.76 22.84 -7.65
N PHE A 115 4.60 22.17 -7.69
CA PHE A 115 3.34 22.81 -8.08
C PHE A 115 2.89 23.85 -7.06
N LEU A 116 3.05 23.56 -5.76
CA LEU A 116 2.77 24.52 -4.70
C LEU A 116 3.70 25.74 -4.78
N ALA A 117 4.99 25.53 -5.06
CA ALA A 117 5.96 26.62 -5.20
C ALA A 117 5.61 27.56 -6.37
N VAL A 118 5.23 27.00 -7.53
CA VAL A 118 4.78 27.79 -8.69
C VAL A 118 3.49 28.54 -8.37
N GLY A 119 2.50 27.88 -7.75
CA GLY A 119 1.25 28.51 -7.34
C GLY A 119 1.48 29.70 -6.41
N PHE A 120 2.32 29.53 -5.38
CA PHE A 120 2.67 30.59 -4.45
C PHE A 120 3.39 31.76 -5.13
N THR A 121 4.28 31.47 -6.08
CA THR A 121 5.01 32.48 -6.84
C THR A 121 4.05 33.33 -7.70
N ILE A 122 3.15 32.69 -8.43
CA ILE A 122 2.16 33.39 -9.28
C ILE A 122 1.23 34.25 -8.42
N MET A 123 0.74 33.72 -7.30
CA MET A 123 -0.12 34.46 -6.37
C MET A 123 0.61 35.68 -5.80
N SER A 124 1.86 35.51 -5.38
CA SER A 124 2.67 36.60 -4.82
C SER A 124 2.92 37.72 -5.84
N ILE A 125 3.26 37.38 -7.08
CA ILE A 125 3.46 38.36 -8.15
C ILE A 125 2.16 39.11 -8.44
N PHE A 126 1.03 38.40 -8.58
CA PHE A 126 -0.26 39.02 -8.85
C PHE A 126 -0.71 39.96 -7.72
N SER A 127 -0.49 39.57 -6.47
CA SER A 127 -0.78 40.41 -5.31
C SER A 127 0.08 41.68 -5.30
N VAL A 128 1.39 41.58 -5.55
CA VAL A 128 2.28 42.75 -5.61
C VAL A 128 1.85 43.71 -6.73
N VAL A 129 1.58 43.18 -7.93
CA VAL A 129 1.13 43.99 -9.07
C VAL A 129 -0.19 44.69 -8.78
N THR A 130 -1.18 43.97 -8.24
CA THR A 130 -2.49 44.53 -7.91
C THR A 130 -2.38 45.66 -6.87
N ILE A 131 -1.57 45.44 -5.82
CA ILE A 131 -1.35 46.44 -4.77
C ILE A 131 -0.63 47.66 -5.34
N PHE A 132 0.38 47.47 -6.19
CA PHE A 132 1.13 48.57 -6.81
C PHE A 132 0.23 49.48 -7.66
N TYR A 133 -0.60 48.90 -8.53
CA TYR A 133 -1.57 49.66 -9.32
C TYR A 133 -2.61 50.38 -8.46
N SER A 134 -3.13 49.71 -7.42
CA SER A 134 -4.08 50.30 -6.48
C SER A 134 -3.48 51.49 -5.73
N SER A 135 -2.25 51.35 -5.24
CA SER A 135 -1.50 52.39 -4.54
C SER A 135 -1.26 53.63 -5.41
N MET A 136 -0.80 53.44 -6.66
CA MET A 136 -0.59 54.56 -7.58
C MET A 136 -1.89 55.31 -7.90
N ARG A 137 -3.00 54.59 -8.09
CA ARG A 137 -4.32 55.20 -8.31
C ARG A 137 -4.78 56.02 -7.09
N MET A 138 -4.62 55.49 -5.88
CA MET A 138 -4.94 56.22 -4.63
C MET A 138 -4.03 57.43 -4.42
N GLY A 139 -2.73 57.32 -4.71
CA GLY A 139 -1.78 58.42 -4.64
C GLY A 139 -2.13 59.58 -5.57
N GLN A 140 -2.60 59.28 -6.79
CA GLN A 140 -3.06 60.29 -7.75
C GLN A 140 -4.43 60.90 -7.37
N LEU A 141 -5.35 60.11 -6.81
CA LEU A 141 -6.66 60.61 -6.33
C LEU A 141 -6.51 61.56 -5.13
N ARG A 142 -5.55 61.29 -4.22
CA ARG A 142 -5.27 62.19 -3.08
C ARG A 142 -4.69 63.54 -3.51
N ASN A 143 -3.84 63.57 -4.54
CA ASN A 143 -3.24 64.82 -5.01
C ASN A 143 -4.23 65.69 -5.82
N LYS A 144 -5.23 65.09 -6.47
CA LYS A 144 -6.26 65.84 -7.22
C LYS A 144 -7.36 66.47 -6.36
N HIS A 145 -7.52 66.07 -5.10
CA HIS A 145 -8.53 66.63 -4.19
C HIS A 145 -8.00 67.87 -3.41
N LEU A 146 -6.70 68.18 -3.50
CA LEU A 146 -6.05 69.29 -2.76
C LEU A 146 -5.74 70.52 -3.62
N THR A 147 -6.22 70.55 -4.86
CA THR A 147 -6.22 71.72 -5.78
C THR A 147 -7.64 72.01 -6.21
#